data_AF-A0A1J4MDD4-F1
#
_entry.id   AF-A0A1J4MDD4-F1
#
_cell.length_a   1.000
_cell.length_b   1.000
_cell.length_c   1.000
_cell.angle_alpha   90.00
_cell.angle_beta   90.00
_cell.angle_gamma   90.00
#
_symmetry.space_group_name_H-M   'P 1'
#
loop_
_entity.id
_entity.type
_entity.pdbx_description
1 polymer ?
#
loop_
_entity_poly.entity_id
_entity_poly.type
_entity_poly.pdbx_seq_one_letter_code
_entity_poly.pdbx_strand_id
1 'polypeptide(L)'
;MKEQQISERFLSFLTRYYKEIYDDFSEPDLDVIKKLKDEILDFENQVNLSDIISKNEEIEDLNTTDIKYLLYSYIKAETVRYLKDHNVPKERVKRKDDLEEINELYLQFFNDTLEIKNTIFKDTLNLVDNLQIKKYIEEKEKDFAKDTRQSKIMRSKKIKELKSTLSLFFKSGFNLSDDGENRDMFLKAINLFFLESIEKVSMINNEINLLNYVIKEEFAKIYENKNKDINVKNTEFQTQEHQPAMNVHHIAPNVRCLTSKENNNACFMFKDINTGKGITINHREQFYSKVFGPSHTLPTISIAEAADMELKEALEQEKSSSIARQKKEERDQILHDKEYSKEEEEDEIKARSWDDWKDLNPKGHGNTIGNRG
;
A
#
# COMPACT_ATOMS: atom_id res chain seq x y z
N MET A 1 -19.39 -39.50 -15.05
CA MET A 1 -18.36 -39.36 -16.10
C MET A 1 -18.12 -37.92 -16.52
N LYS A 2 -19.11 -37.13 -16.98
CA LYS A 2 -18.86 -35.73 -17.38
C LYS A 2 -18.38 -34.84 -16.22
N GLU A 3 -19.02 -34.91 -15.06
CA GLU A 3 -18.62 -34.14 -13.86
C GLU A 3 -17.21 -34.50 -13.35
N GLN A 4 -16.85 -35.79 -13.36
CA GLN A 4 -15.50 -36.23 -13.01
C GLN A 4 -14.45 -35.68 -13.99
N GLN A 5 -14.74 -35.65 -15.29
CA GLN A 5 -13.84 -35.07 -16.28
C GLN A 5 -13.66 -33.56 -16.09
N ILE A 6 -14.73 -32.84 -15.75
CA ILE A 6 -14.69 -31.40 -15.43
C ILE A 6 -13.81 -31.16 -14.19
N SER A 7 -14.02 -31.96 -13.16
CA SER A 7 -13.30 -31.93 -11.88
C SER A 7 -11.81 -32.18 -12.05
N GLU A 8 -11.42 -33.20 -12.83
CA GLU A 8 -10.03 -33.53 -13.15
C GLU A 8 -9.36 -32.44 -14.00
N ARG A 9 -10.08 -31.93 -15.01
CA ARG A 9 -9.58 -30.86 -15.88
C ARG A 9 -9.29 -29.59 -15.09
N PHE A 10 -10.19 -29.20 -14.19
CA PHE A 10 -9.97 -28.03 -13.35
C PHE A 10 -8.79 -28.22 -12.38
N LEU A 11 -8.63 -29.41 -11.82
CA LEU A 11 -7.49 -29.74 -10.97
C LEU A 11 -6.16 -29.69 -11.75
N SER A 12 -6.19 -30.06 -13.03
CA SER A 12 -5.06 -29.87 -13.95
C SER A 12 -4.72 -28.38 -14.13
N PHE A 13 -5.71 -27.51 -14.27
CA PHE A 13 -5.49 -26.06 -14.35
C PHE A 13 -4.86 -25.50 -13.07
N LEU A 14 -5.33 -25.91 -11.88
CA LEU A 14 -4.73 -25.50 -10.61
C LEU A 14 -3.27 -25.96 -10.50
N THR A 15 -3.00 -27.20 -10.89
CA THR A 15 -1.64 -27.77 -10.86
C THR A 15 -0.72 -27.03 -11.83
N ARG A 16 -1.21 -26.69 -13.03
CA ARG A 16 -0.46 -25.91 -14.02
C ARG A 16 -0.24 -24.48 -13.55
N TYR A 17 -1.27 -23.81 -13.03
CA TYR A 17 -1.13 -22.49 -12.40
C TYR A 17 -0.05 -22.49 -11.31
N TYR A 18 -0.06 -23.50 -10.43
CA TYR A 18 0.98 -23.60 -9.40
C TYR A 18 2.36 -23.73 -10.01
N LYS A 19 2.54 -24.69 -10.92
CA LYS A 19 3.84 -24.96 -11.54
C LYS A 19 4.35 -23.86 -12.45
N GLU A 20 3.48 -23.17 -13.17
CA GLU A 20 3.87 -22.20 -14.19
C GLU A 20 3.92 -20.78 -13.62
N ILE A 21 3.01 -20.39 -12.73
CA ILE A 21 2.87 -18.99 -12.29
C ILE A 21 3.25 -18.76 -10.83
N TYR A 22 2.91 -19.69 -9.94
CA TYR A 22 2.97 -19.44 -8.50
C TYR A 22 4.22 -20.01 -7.80
N ASP A 23 4.83 -21.05 -8.35
CA ASP A 23 6.06 -21.62 -7.79
C ASP A 23 7.25 -20.69 -8.08
N ASP A 24 7.83 -20.13 -7.01
CA ASP A 24 8.94 -19.16 -7.10
C ASP A 24 10.19 -19.73 -7.82
N PHE A 25 10.29 -21.05 -7.96
CA PHE A 25 11.41 -21.73 -8.64
C PHE A 25 11.12 -22.07 -10.11
N SER A 26 9.96 -21.70 -10.62
CA SER A 26 9.58 -21.99 -12.00
C SER A 26 10.04 -20.92 -12.97
N GLU A 27 10.50 -21.35 -14.15
CA GLU A 27 10.76 -20.49 -15.30
C GLU A 27 9.70 -20.77 -16.36
N PRO A 28 8.55 -20.09 -16.33
CA PRO A 28 7.49 -20.38 -17.26
C PRO A 28 7.76 -19.84 -18.66
N ASP A 29 7.33 -20.61 -19.65
CA ASP A 29 7.21 -20.18 -21.02
C ASP A 29 5.88 -19.42 -21.23
N LEU A 30 5.97 -18.21 -21.78
CA LEU A 30 4.83 -17.33 -22.03
C LEU A 30 3.79 -17.99 -22.95
N ASP A 31 4.24 -18.80 -23.91
CA ASP A 31 3.33 -19.52 -24.82
C ASP A 31 2.53 -20.61 -24.10
N VAL A 32 3.11 -21.22 -23.06
CA VAL A 32 2.42 -22.22 -22.23
C VAL A 32 1.35 -21.54 -21.36
N ILE A 33 1.67 -20.40 -20.76
CA ILE A 33 0.71 -19.61 -19.97
C ILE A 33 -0.41 -19.08 -20.87
N LYS A 34 -0.10 -18.66 -22.10
CA LYS A 34 -1.11 -18.22 -23.06
C LYS A 34 -2.09 -19.34 -23.39
N LYS A 35 -1.60 -20.55 -23.64
CA LYS A 35 -2.44 -21.74 -23.82
C LYS A 35 -3.27 -22.03 -22.58
N LEU A 36 -2.69 -21.97 -21.38
CA LEU A 36 -3.42 -22.15 -20.12
C LEU A 36 -4.57 -21.13 -19.99
N LYS A 37 -4.31 -19.85 -20.28
CA LYS A 37 -5.32 -18.79 -20.26
C LYS A 37 -6.46 -19.08 -21.25
N ASP A 38 -6.14 -19.46 -22.49
CA ASP A 38 -7.14 -19.78 -23.51
C ASP A 38 -7.98 -21.01 -23.10
N GLU A 39 -7.35 -22.06 -22.54
CA GLU A 39 -8.05 -23.26 -22.04
C GLU A 39 -8.98 -22.97 -20.85
N ILE A 40 -8.63 -22.02 -19.96
CA ILE A 40 -9.44 -21.57 -18.83
C ILE A 40 -10.66 -20.76 -19.31
N LEU A 41 -10.49 -19.94 -20.34
CA LEU A 41 -11.60 -19.21 -20.97
C LEU A 41 -12.56 -20.17 -21.68
N ASP A 42 -12.03 -21.16 -22.40
CA ASP A 42 -12.83 -22.21 -23.03
C ASP A 42 -13.61 -23.05 -22.02
N PHE A 43 -13.07 -23.23 -20.81
CA PHE A 43 -13.75 -23.93 -19.73
C PHE A 43 -15.01 -23.19 -19.25
N GLU A 44 -14.98 -21.85 -19.19
CA GLU A 44 -16.15 -21.01 -18.84
C GLU A 44 -17.32 -21.24 -19.79
N ASN A 45 -17.02 -21.33 -21.09
CA ASN A 45 -18.03 -21.53 -22.13
C ASN A 45 -18.66 -22.94 -22.08
N GLN A 46 -17.95 -23.91 -21.49
CA GLN A 46 -18.39 -25.31 -21.41
C GLN A 46 -19.09 -25.62 -20.10
N VAL A 47 -18.75 -24.90 -19.02
CA VAL A 47 -19.24 -25.15 -17.68
C VAL A 47 -19.82 -23.85 -17.13
N ASN A 48 -21.14 -23.85 -16.98
CA ASN A 48 -21.85 -22.73 -16.40
C ASN A 48 -21.68 -22.79 -14.87
N LEU A 49 -20.61 -22.17 -14.34
CA LEU A 49 -20.25 -22.23 -12.92
C LEU A 49 -21.37 -21.70 -11.99
N SER A 50 -22.22 -20.80 -12.49
CA SER A 50 -23.40 -20.30 -11.77
C SER A 50 -24.48 -21.36 -11.51
N ASP A 51 -24.47 -22.48 -12.25
CA ASP A 51 -25.35 -23.62 -12.00
C ASP A 51 -24.76 -24.57 -10.93
N ILE A 52 -23.44 -24.50 -10.69
CA ILE A 52 -22.73 -25.34 -9.71
C ILE A 52 -22.69 -24.65 -8.34
N ILE A 53 -22.51 -23.33 -8.32
CA ILE A 53 -22.37 -22.54 -7.11
C ILE A 53 -23.43 -21.44 -7.13
N SER A 54 -24.40 -21.55 -6.23
CA SER A 54 -25.46 -20.57 -6.13
C SER A 54 -25.04 -19.39 -5.26
N LYS A 55 -25.42 -18.18 -5.67
CA LYS A 55 -24.95 -16.89 -5.11
C LYS A 55 -25.35 -16.60 -3.66
N ASN A 56 -26.14 -17.46 -3.01
CA ASN A 56 -26.65 -17.25 -1.65
C ASN A 56 -26.47 -18.47 -0.73
N GLU A 57 -25.57 -19.39 -1.09
CA GLU A 57 -25.25 -20.57 -0.27
C GLU A 57 -24.35 -20.21 0.92
N GLU A 58 -24.40 -21.03 1.97
CA GLU A 58 -23.35 -21.05 2.97
C GLU A 58 -22.25 -22.01 2.53
N ILE A 59 -21.01 -21.77 2.94
CA ILE A 59 -19.88 -22.66 2.60
C ILE A 59 -20.12 -24.11 3.02
N GLU A 60 -20.94 -24.34 4.05
CA GLU A 60 -21.31 -25.67 4.55
C GLU A 60 -22.27 -26.44 3.64
N ASP A 61 -23.01 -25.74 2.78
CA ASP A 61 -23.91 -26.36 1.81
C ASP A 61 -23.16 -26.86 0.56
N LEU A 62 -21.93 -26.40 0.35
CA LEU A 62 -21.10 -26.79 -0.78
C LEU A 62 -20.39 -28.12 -0.56
N ASN A 63 -20.41 -28.97 -1.58
CA ASN A 63 -19.64 -30.20 -1.60
C ASN A 63 -18.13 -29.92 -1.63
N THR A 64 -17.31 -30.76 -0.98
CA THR A 64 -15.85 -30.62 -0.94
C THR A 64 -15.24 -30.53 -2.34
N THR A 65 -15.79 -31.28 -3.30
CA THR A 65 -15.30 -31.29 -4.68
C THR A 65 -15.51 -29.98 -5.42
N ASP A 66 -16.48 -29.17 -4.99
CA ASP A 66 -16.96 -28.02 -5.75
C ASP A 66 -16.36 -26.71 -5.24
N ILE A 67 -15.91 -26.67 -3.98
CA ILE A 67 -15.20 -25.52 -3.38
C ILE A 67 -14.03 -25.05 -4.24
N LYS A 68 -13.31 -25.97 -4.88
CA LYS A 68 -12.17 -25.62 -5.72
C LYS A 68 -12.55 -24.68 -6.87
N TYR A 69 -13.78 -24.75 -7.39
CA TYR A 69 -14.20 -23.89 -8.50
C TYR A 69 -14.30 -22.42 -8.12
N LEU A 70 -14.35 -22.08 -6.82
CA LEU A 70 -14.24 -20.69 -6.35
C LEU A 70 -12.89 -20.05 -6.71
N LEU A 71 -11.87 -20.85 -6.97
CA LEU A 71 -10.57 -20.38 -7.44
C LEU A 71 -10.54 -20.07 -8.94
N TYR A 72 -11.61 -20.37 -9.69
CA TYR A 72 -11.67 -20.14 -11.13
C TYR A 72 -11.40 -18.67 -11.49
N SER A 73 -12.14 -17.75 -10.88
CA SER A 73 -12.03 -16.31 -11.15
C SER A 73 -10.63 -15.79 -10.77
N TYR A 74 -10.03 -16.35 -9.74
CA TYR A 74 -8.65 -16.03 -9.34
C TYR A 74 -7.62 -16.51 -10.37
N ILE A 75 -7.63 -17.78 -10.79
CA ILE A 75 -6.65 -18.27 -11.78
C ILE A 75 -6.81 -17.59 -13.14
N LYS A 76 -8.05 -17.22 -13.51
CA LYS A 76 -8.34 -16.40 -14.69
C LYS A 76 -7.68 -15.03 -14.58
N ALA A 77 -7.85 -14.33 -13.45
CA ALA A 77 -7.20 -13.05 -13.19
C ALA A 77 -5.67 -13.16 -13.23
N GLU A 78 -5.10 -14.19 -12.59
CA GLU A 78 -3.66 -14.41 -12.52
C GLU A 78 -3.01 -14.66 -13.88
N THR A 79 -3.60 -15.52 -14.70
CA THR A 79 -3.07 -15.82 -16.05
C THR A 79 -3.10 -14.58 -16.95
N VAL A 80 -4.17 -13.79 -16.89
CA VAL A 80 -4.28 -12.52 -17.63
C VAL A 80 -3.25 -11.50 -17.12
N ARG A 81 -3.16 -11.31 -15.80
CA ARG A 81 -2.17 -10.42 -15.17
C ARG A 81 -0.76 -10.78 -15.61
N TYR A 82 -0.39 -12.06 -15.48
CA TYR A 82 0.95 -12.52 -15.78
C TYR A 82 1.35 -12.21 -17.23
N LEU A 83 0.47 -12.48 -18.20
CA LEU A 83 0.72 -12.20 -19.62
C LEU A 83 0.89 -10.70 -19.90
N LYS A 84 0.08 -9.85 -19.26
CA LYS A 84 0.11 -8.40 -19.44
C LYS A 84 1.32 -7.75 -18.78
N ASP A 85 1.74 -8.23 -17.62
CA ASP A 85 2.94 -7.74 -16.94
C ASP A 85 4.23 -8.11 -17.68
N HIS A 86 4.23 -9.22 -18.44
CA HIS A 86 5.36 -9.61 -19.30
C HIS A 86 5.32 -8.98 -20.70
N ASN A 87 4.21 -8.36 -21.09
CA ASN A 87 4.03 -7.70 -22.38
C ASN A 87 3.49 -6.28 -22.21
N VAL A 88 4.20 -5.47 -21.43
CA VAL A 88 3.78 -4.10 -21.09
C VAL A 88 3.71 -3.22 -22.36
N PRO A 89 2.53 -2.63 -22.67
CA PRO A 89 2.40 -1.73 -23.80
C PRO A 89 3.26 -0.48 -23.66
N LYS A 90 3.78 0.03 -24.78
CA LYS A 90 4.51 1.31 -24.80
C LYS A 90 3.61 2.51 -24.51
N GLU A 91 2.35 2.42 -24.90
CA GLU A 91 1.37 3.49 -24.71
C GLU A 91 0.79 3.41 -23.29
N ARG A 92 0.92 4.49 -22.52
CA ARG A 92 0.45 4.57 -21.13
C ARG A 92 -1.06 4.36 -21.00
N VAL A 93 -1.84 4.82 -21.98
CA VAL A 93 -3.29 4.61 -22.02
C VAL A 93 -3.60 3.12 -22.12
N LYS A 94 -2.95 2.38 -23.04
CA LYS A 94 -3.12 0.93 -23.17
C LYS A 94 -2.70 0.18 -21.91
N ARG A 95 -1.59 0.56 -21.26
CA ARG A 95 -1.18 -0.05 -19.98
C ARG A 95 -2.22 0.23 -18.89
N LYS A 96 -2.79 1.43 -18.85
CA LYS A 96 -3.88 1.74 -17.93
C LYS A 96 -5.11 0.84 -18.19
N ASP A 97 -5.54 0.73 -19.45
CA ASP A 97 -6.66 -0.14 -19.83
C ASP A 97 -6.38 -1.60 -19.43
N ASP A 98 -5.14 -2.08 -19.62
CA ASP A 98 -4.71 -3.40 -19.21
C ASP A 98 -4.84 -3.65 -17.71
N LEU A 99 -4.43 -2.67 -16.90
CA LEU A 99 -4.52 -2.71 -15.44
C LEU A 99 -5.97 -2.63 -14.95
N GLU A 100 -6.82 -1.85 -15.63
CA GLU A 100 -8.25 -1.75 -15.32
C GLU A 100 -8.94 -3.11 -15.58
N GLU A 101 -8.64 -3.78 -16.70
CA GLU A 101 -9.16 -5.13 -16.98
C GLU A 101 -8.71 -6.15 -15.92
N ILE A 102 -7.42 -6.13 -15.52
CA ILE A 102 -6.92 -7.02 -14.46
C ILE A 102 -7.65 -6.76 -13.14
N ASN A 103 -7.87 -5.48 -12.81
CA ASN A 103 -8.57 -5.09 -11.59
C ASN A 103 -10.02 -5.59 -11.59
N GLU A 104 -10.73 -5.49 -12.72
CA GLU A 104 -12.08 -6.03 -12.87
C GLU A 104 -12.14 -7.54 -12.65
N LEU A 105 -11.15 -8.29 -13.14
CA LEU A 105 -11.08 -9.74 -12.92
C LEU A 105 -10.85 -10.10 -11.43
N TYR A 106 -10.01 -9.36 -10.69
CA TYR A 106 -9.88 -9.57 -9.25
C TYR A 106 -11.14 -9.18 -8.47
N LEU A 107 -11.83 -8.11 -8.90
CA LEU A 107 -13.12 -7.75 -8.31
C LEU A 107 -14.15 -8.85 -8.52
N GLN A 108 -14.18 -9.48 -9.70
CA GLN A 108 -15.04 -10.64 -9.96
C GLN A 108 -14.75 -11.77 -8.96
N PHE A 109 -13.48 -12.11 -8.73
CA PHE A 109 -13.10 -13.11 -7.72
C PHE A 109 -13.55 -12.75 -6.30
N PHE A 110 -13.43 -11.48 -5.89
CA PHE A 110 -13.93 -11.04 -4.59
C PHE A 110 -15.45 -11.19 -4.50
N ASN A 111 -16.18 -10.88 -5.56
CA ASN A 111 -17.63 -11.03 -5.57
C ASN A 111 -18.03 -12.50 -5.42
N ASP A 112 -17.45 -13.37 -6.24
CA ASP A 112 -17.78 -14.79 -6.25
C ASP A 112 -17.49 -15.45 -4.89
N THR A 113 -16.43 -15.02 -4.19
CA THR A 113 -16.07 -15.55 -2.87
C THR A 113 -16.82 -14.91 -1.71
N LEU A 114 -17.25 -13.65 -1.81
CA LEU A 114 -18.00 -12.94 -0.76
C LEU A 114 -19.51 -13.14 -0.85
N GLU A 115 -20.05 -13.44 -2.04
CA GLU A 115 -21.45 -13.82 -2.23
C GLU A 115 -21.80 -15.08 -1.40
N ILE A 116 -20.84 -16.01 -1.25
CA ILE A 116 -21.01 -17.23 -0.46
C ILE A 116 -20.57 -16.97 0.99
N LYS A 117 -21.50 -17.16 1.92
CA LYS A 117 -21.26 -16.82 3.32
C LYS A 117 -20.23 -17.76 3.95
N ASN A 118 -19.39 -17.19 4.83
CA ASN A 118 -18.35 -17.88 5.60
C ASN A 118 -17.21 -18.50 4.77
N THR A 119 -17.12 -18.24 3.46
CA THR A 119 -15.97 -18.65 2.63
C THR A 119 -14.67 -18.00 3.10
N ILE A 120 -14.71 -16.67 3.31
CA ILE A 120 -13.59 -15.90 3.85
C ILE A 120 -13.70 -15.90 5.37
N PHE A 121 -12.62 -16.29 6.04
CA PHE A 121 -12.58 -16.36 7.48
C PHE A 121 -12.69 -14.95 8.09
N LYS A 122 -13.34 -14.86 9.25
CA LYS A 122 -13.58 -13.58 9.94
C LYS A 122 -12.27 -12.86 10.30
N ASP A 123 -11.24 -13.61 10.71
CA ASP A 123 -9.91 -13.08 10.97
C ASP A 123 -9.27 -12.48 9.71
N THR A 124 -9.50 -13.10 8.55
CA THR A 124 -9.02 -12.67 7.24
C THR A 124 -9.73 -11.39 6.79
N LEU A 125 -11.06 -11.33 6.91
CA LEU A 125 -11.86 -10.13 6.65
C LEU A 125 -11.40 -8.93 7.50
N ASN A 126 -11.05 -9.17 8.76
CA ASN A 126 -10.56 -8.13 9.66
C ASN A 126 -9.22 -7.50 9.21
N LEU A 127 -8.46 -8.16 8.35
CA LEU A 127 -7.18 -7.68 7.82
C LEU A 127 -7.34 -6.87 6.53
N VAL A 128 -8.56 -6.71 6.02
CA VAL A 128 -8.85 -5.97 4.79
C VAL A 128 -9.35 -4.57 5.11
N ASP A 129 -8.85 -3.59 4.37
CA ASP A 129 -9.32 -2.22 4.50
C ASP A 129 -10.59 -2.05 3.66
N ASN A 130 -11.68 -1.59 4.30
CA ASN A 130 -13.03 -1.48 3.74
C ASN A 130 -13.13 -0.68 2.43
N LEU A 131 -12.11 0.11 2.07
CA LEU A 131 -12.12 0.93 0.86
C LEU A 131 -12.08 0.12 -0.44
N GLN A 132 -11.46 -1.06 -0.46
CA GLN A 132 -11.33 -1.86 -1.68
C GLN A 132 -12.53 -2.78 -1.94
N ILE A 133 -13.32 -3.08 -0.90
CA ILE A 133 -14.48 -4.02 -0.95
C ILE A 133 -15.78 -3.28 -0.59
N LYS A 134 -15.74 -1.95 -0.54
CA LYS A 134 -16.82 -1.08 -0.01
C LYS A 134 -18.19 -1.25 -0.68
N LYS A 135 -18.23 -1.82 -1.89
CA LYS A 135 -19.48 -2.12 -2.61
C LYS A 135 -20.23 -3.35 -2.07
N TYR A 136 -19.59 -4.23 -1.30
CA TYR A 136 -20.14 -5.55 -0.91
C TYR A 136 -20.37 -5.69 0.60
N ILE A 137 -19.73 -4.85 1.41
CA ILE A 137 -19.96 -4.79 2.85
C ILE A 137 -20.95 -3.64 3.09
N GLU A 138 -22.23 -3.87 2.76
CA GLU A 138 -23.28 -2.94 3.19
C GLU A 138 -23.28 -2.83 4.71
N GLU A 139 -23.23 -1.58 5.17
CA GLU A 139 -23.65 -1.12 6.49
C GLU A 139 -23.22 -2.02 7.66
N LYS A 140 -22.01 -1.83 8.20
CA LYS A 140 -21.81 -1.60 9.65
C LYS A 140 -20.39 -1.13 9.94
N GLU A 141 -20.35 -0.16 10.84
CA GLU A 141 -19.21 0.27 11.65
C GLU A 141 -18.25 1.31 11.06
N LYS A 142 -18.51 2.55 11.52
CA LYS A 142 -17.62 3.67 11.84
C LYS A 142 -16.19 3.55 11.33
N ASP A 143 -15.77 4.62 10.65
CA ASP A 143 -14.39 5.00 10.36
C ASP A 143 -13.48 4.90 11.60
N PHE A 144 -13.05 3.69 11.94
CA PHE A 144 -11.78 3.50 12.58
C PHE A 144 -10.78 3.51 11.44
N ALA A 145 -9.98 4.58 11.39
CA ALA A 145 -8.69 4.52 10.74
C ALA A 145 -7.89 3.42 11.45
N LYS A 146 -8.11 2.16 11.06
CA LYS A 146 -7.21 1.05 11.39
C LYS A 146 -5.84 1.53 10.97
N ASP A 147 -4.87 1.40 11.87
CA ASP A 147 -3.48 1.70 11.58
C ASP A 147 -3.07 0.86 10.36
N THR A 148 -3.11 1.49 9.17
CA THR A 148 -3.00 0.82 7.87
C THR A 148 -1.70 0.04 7.75
N ARG A 149 -0.67 0.47 8.50
CA ARG A 149 0.60 -0.24 8.59
C ARG A 149 0.47 -1.53 9.41
N GLN A 150 -0.21 -1.48 10.55
CA GLN A 150 -0.41 -2.67 11.38
C GLN A 150 -1.25 -3.74 10.66
N SER A 151 -2.32 -3.34 9.98
CA SER A 151 -3.14 -4.25 9.15
C SER A 151 -2.29 -4.92 8.07
N LYS A 152 -1.43 -4.18 7.36
CA LYS A 152 -0.50 -4.74 6.37
C LYS A 152 0.51 -5.71 6.98
N ILE A 153 1.09 -5.38 8.15
CA ILE A 153 2.01 -6.28 8.85
C ILE A 153 1.30 -7.58 9.24
N MET A 154 0.09 -7.49 9.79
CA MET A 154 -0.69 -8.67 10.15
C MET A 154 -1.08 -9.50 8.92
N ARG A 155 -1.48 -8.84 7.82
CA ARG A 155 -1.76 -9.49 6.54
C ARG A 155 -0.57 -10.27 6.01
N SER A 156 0.60 -9.64 5.96
CA SER A 156 1.83 -10.29 5.49
C SER A 156 2.21 -11.49 6.37
N LYS A 157 2.06 -11.39 7.69
CA LYS A 157 2.25 -12.54 8.60
C LYS A 157 1.27 -13.67 8.31
N LYS A 158 -0.01 -13.36 8.12
CA LYS A 158 -1.07 -14.36 7.82
C LYS A 158 -0.85 -15.04 6.47
N ILE A 159 -0.47 -14.28 5.44
CA ILE A 159 -0.07 -14.82 4.13
C ILE A 159 1.08 -15.81 4.31
N LYS A 160 2.13 -15.44 5.06
CA LYS A 160 3.29 -16.33 5.30
C LYS A 160 2.90 -17.61 6.04
N GLU A 161 2.04 -17.51 7.04
CA GLU A 161 1.49 -18.65 7.78
C GLU A 161 0.73 -19.60 6.84
N LEU A 162 -0.24 -19.06 6.09
CA LEU A 162 -1.05 -19.85 5.14
C LEU A 162 -0.19 -20.51 4.06
N LYS A 163 0.78 -19.78 3.48
CA LYS A 163 1.74 -20.35 2.51
C LYS A 163 2.51 -21.52 3.10
N SER A 164 2.97 -21.40 4.34
CA SER A 164 3.68 -22.49 5.02
C SER A 164 2.80 -23.72 5.18
N THR A 165 1.54 -23.53 5.59
CA THR A 165 0.59 -24.64 5.77
C THR A 165 0.23 -25.33 4.45
N LEU A 166 0.09 -24.55 3.37
CA LEU A 166 -0.35 -25.04 2.06
C LEU A 166 0.79 -25.56 1.18
N SER A 167 2.05 -25.43 1.61
CA SER A 167 3.21 -25.82 0.79
C SER A 167 3.14 -27.28 0.33
N LEU A 168 2.76 -28.21 1.21
CA LEU A 168 2.61 -29.62 0.85
C LEU A 168 1.40 -29.86 -0.06
N PHE A 169 0.29 -29.17 0.21
CA PHE A 169 -0.94 -29.27 -0.57
C PHE A 169 -0.76 -28.80 -2.02
N PHE A 170 -0.01 -27.73 -2.23
CA PHE A 170 0.30 -27.26 -3.58
C PHE A 170 1.24 -28.22 -4.32
N LYS A 171 2.25 -28.76 -3.62
CA LYS A 171 3.17 -29.75 -4.18
C LYS A 171 2.48 -31.07 -4.53
N SER A 172 1.42 -31.45 -3.81
CA SER A 172 0.61 -32.63 -4.14
C SER A 172 -0.35 -32.40 -5.30
N GLY A 173 -0.42 -31.18 -5.85
CA GLY A 173 -1.32 -30.84 -6.96
C GLY A 173 -2.75 -30.60 -6.51
N PHE A 174 -2.95 -29.98 -5.33
CA PHE A 174 -4.26 -29.67 -4.77
C PHE A 174 -5.14 -30.91 -4.52
N ASN A 175 -4.50 -32.02 -4.18
CA ASN A 175 -5.21 -33.26 -3.85
C ASN A 175 -4.47 -34.01 -2.74
N LEU A 176 -5.20 -34.32 -1.68
CA LEU A 176 -4.79 -35.16 -0.54
C LEU A 176 -5.67 -36.41 -0.50
N SER A 177 -5.21 -37.43 0.22
CA SER A 177 -5.94 -38.71 0.35
C SER A 177 -7.21 -38.58 1.19
N ASP A 178 -7.26 -37.62 2.13
CA ASP A 178 -8.43 -37.37 2.97
C ASP A 178 -9.25 -36.19 2.42
N ASP A 179 -10.55 -36.44 2.22
CA ASP A 179 -11.50 -35.44 1.70
C ASP A 179 -11.73 -34.31 2.71
N GLY A 180 -11.76 -34.63 4.01
CA GLY A 180 -11.90 -33.63 5.07
C GLY A 180 -10.73 -32.65 5.10
N GLU A 181 -9.50 -33.16 5.03
CA GLU A 181 -8.30 -32.34 4.87
C GLU A 181 -8.31 -31.53 3.57
N ASN A 182 -8.74 -32.10 2.45
CA ASN A 182 -8.86 -31.35 1.18
C ASN A 182 -9.78 -30.13 1.33
N ARG A 183 -10.94 -30.31 1.98
CA ARG A 183 -11.89 -29.22 2.24
C ARG A 183 -11.23 -28.06 2.99
N ASP A 184 -10.57 -28.36 4.11
CA ASP A 184 -9.88 -27.36 4.93
C ASP A 184 -8.73 -26.66 4.15
N MET A 185 -7.95 -27.43 3.37
CA MET A 185 -6.86 -26.88 2.57
C MET A 185 -7.36 -25.98 1.43
N PHE A 186 -8.46 -26.31 0.76
CA PHE A 186 -9.06 -25.42 -0.24
C PHE A 186 -9.59 -24.13 0.37
N LEU A 187 -10.24 -24.18 1.54
CA LEU A 187 -10.68 -22.97 2.23
C LEU A 187 -9.50 -22.08 2.64
N LYS A 188 -8.43 -22.67 3.18
CA LYS A 188 -7.18 -21.95 3.47
C LYS A 188 -6.55 -21.36 2.21
N ALA A 189 -6.58 -22.09 1.09
CA ALA A 189 -6.06 -21.60 -0.20
C ALA A 189 -6.87 -20.41 -0.73
N ILE A 190 -8.21 -20.46 -0.67
CA ILE A 190 -9.08 -19.33 -1.04
C ILE A 190 -8.74 -18.11 -0.19
N ASN A 191 -8.61 -18.27 1.13
CA ASN A 191 -8.25 -17.17 2.03
C ASN A 191 -6.85 -16.60 1.76
N LEU A 192 -5.87 -17.46 1.44
CA LEU A 192 -4.54 -17.03 1.03
C LEU A 192 -4.60 -16.19 -0.25
N PHE A 193 -5.22 -16.71 -1.31
CA PHE A 193 -5.30 -16.03 -2.60
C PHE A 193 -6.16 -14.76 -2.53
N PHE A 194 -7.16 -14.72 -1.66
CA PHE A 194 -7.92 -13.51 -1.35
C PHE A 194 -7.03 -12.40 -0.76
N LEU A 195 -6.21 -12.71 0.26
CA LEU A 195 -5.29 -11.74 0.84
C LEU A 195 -4.23 -11.25 -0.15
N GLU A 196 -3.66 -12.16 -0.94
CA GLU A 196 -2.69 -11.81 -1.99
C GLU A 196 -3.31 -10.92 -3.07
N SER A 197 -4.54 -11.24 -3.49
CA SER A 197 -5.28 -10.45 -4.48
C SER A 197 -5.51 -9.02 -3.99
N ILE A 198 -5.78 -8.81 -2.70
CA ILE A 198 -5.92 -7.46 -2.13
C ILE A 198 -4.59 -6.69 -2.20
N GLU A 199 -3.45 -7.34 -1.94
CA GLU A 199 -2.15 -6.70 -2.10
C GLU A 199 -1.88 -6.33 -3.57
N LYS A 200 -2.18 -7.24 -4.50
CA LYS A 200 -2.06 -7.02 -5.95
C LYS A 200 -2.95 -5.86 -6.42
N VAL A 201 -4.23 -5.86 -6.04
CA VAL A 201 -5.18 -4.77 -6.34
C VAL A 201 -4.72 -3.44 -5.76
N SER A 202 -4.14 -3.43 -4.55
CA SER A 202 -3.54 -2.21 -3.99
C SER A 202 -2.37 -1.69 -4.85
N MET A 203 -1.52 -2.57 -5.38
CA MET A 203 -0.40 -2.18 -6.24
C MET A 203 -0.89 -1.68 -7.60
N ILE A 204 -1.85 -2.37 -8.21
CA ILE A 204 -2.48 -2.00 -9.49
C ILE A 204 -3.13 -0.63 -9.38
N ASN A 205 -3.92 -0.38 -8.32
CA ASN A 205 -4.56 0.92 -8.12
C ASN A 205 -3.54 2.06 -7.97
N ASN A 206 -2.41 1.81 -7.30
CA ASN A 206 -1.34 2.81 -7.20
C ASN A 206 -0.72 3.12 -8.57
N GLU A 207 -0.48 2.09 -9.40
CA GLU A 207 0.02 2.25 -10.76
C GLU A 207 -0.98 3.03 -11.64
N ILE A 208 -2.27 2.68 -11.59
CA ILE A 208 -3.34 3.40 -12.31
C ILE A 208 -3.38 4.88 -11.89
N ASN A 209 -3.25 5.18 -10.59
CA ASN A 209 -3.24 6.55 -10.08
C ASN A 209 -2.03 7.35 -10.61
N LEU A 210 -0.86 6.72 -10.66
CA LEU A 210 0.34 7.34 -11.24
C LEU A 210 0.17 7.58 -12.75
N LEU A 211 -0.33 6.60 -13.49
CA LEU A 211 -0.60 6.73 -14.92
C LEU A 211 -1.61 7.84 -15.18
N ASN A 212 -2.70 7.93 -14.41
CA ASN A 212 -3.69 8.99 -14.52
C ASN A 212 -3.08 10.38 -14.30
N TYR A 213 -2.20 10.53 -13.31
CA TYR A 213 -1.50 11.79 -13.06
C TYR A 213 -0.62 12.19 -14.26
N VAL A 214 0.20 11.27 -14.76
CA VAL A 214 1.12 11.53 -15.89
C VAL A 214 0.34 11.84 -17.16
N ILE A 215 -0.70 11.05 -17.47
CA ILE A 215 -1.56 11.27 -18.64
C ILE A 215 -2.19 12.66 -18.57
N LYS A 216 -2.72 13.05 -17.41
CA LYS A 216 -3.31 14.39 -17.19
C LYS A 216 -2.29 15.51 -17.41
N GLU A 217 -1.05 15.33 -16.92
CA GLU A 217 0.04 16.29 -17.12
C GLU A 217 0.47 16.41 -18.59
N GLU A 218 0.55 15.29 -19.32
CA GLU A 218 0.84 15.29 -20.76
C GLU A 218 -0.25 16.00 -21.56
N PHE A 219 -1.51 15.74 -21.24
CA PHE A 219 -2.63 16.47 -21.85
C PHE A 219 -2.52 17.98 -21.57
N ALA A 220 -2.23 18.40 -20.33
CA ALA A 220 -2.08 19.81 -19.98
C ALA A 220 -0.98 20.51 -20.80
N LYS A 221 0.19 19.88 -20.96
CA LYS A 221 1.30 20.40 -21.78
C LYS A 221 0.92 20.55 -23.25
N ILE A 222 0.16 19.62 -23.81
CA ILE A 222 -0.33 19.69 -25.19
C ILE A 222 -1.28 20.90 -25.37
N TYR A 223 -2.19 21.14 -24.42
CA TYR A 223 -3.09 22.30 -24.46
C TYR A 223 -2.33 23.63 -24.35
N GLU A 224 -1.34 23.73 -23.47
CA GLU A 224 -0.50 24.93 -23.36
C GLU A 224 0.30 25.23 -24.63
N ASN A 225 0.86 24.21 -25.28
CA ASN A 225 1.61 24.38 -26.52
C ASN A 225 0.71 24.78 -27.70
N LYS A 226 -0.48 24.19 -27.83
CA LYS A 226 -1.46 24.61 -28.85
C LYS A 226 -1.89 26.07 -28.69
N ASN A 227 -2.06 26.55 -27.46
CA ASN A 227 -2.42 27.95 -27.19
C ASN A 227 -1.26 28.93 -27.49
N LYS A 228 0.00 28.49 -27.36
CA LYS A 228 1.17 29.27 -27.79
C LYS A 228 1.25 29.36 -29.32
N ASP A 229 1.03 28.27 -30.05
CA ASP A 229 1.08 28.26 -31.52
C ASP A 229 -0.05 29.09 -32.17
N ILE A 230 -1.24 29.14 -31.55
CA ILE A 230 -2.33 30.02 -32.00
C ILE A 230 -1.99 31.51 -31.78
N ASN A 231 -1.33 31.84 -30.67
CA ASN A 231 -0.88 33.21 -30.43
C ASN A 231 0.26 33.62 -31.38
N VAL A 232 1.20 32.72 -31.71
CA VAL A 232 2.29 33.01 -32.65
C VAL A 232 1.75 33.32 -34.06
N LYS A 233 0.76 32.56 -34.55
CA LYS A 233 0.13 32.83 -35.87
C LYS A 233 -0.67 34.14 -35.92
N ASN A 234 -1.19 34.61 -34.80
CA ASN A 234 -1.85 35.92 -34.72
C ASN A 234 -0.86 37.09 -34.61
N THR A 235 0.42 36.83 -34.31
CA THR A 235 1.44 37.88 -34.12
C THR A 235 2.19 38.22 -35.42
N GLU A 236 2.11 37.37 -36.46
CA GLU A 236 2.79 37.60 -37.75
C GLU A 236 2.08 38.65 -38.64
N PHE A 237 0.88 39.12 -38.30
CA PHE A 237 0.15 40.13 -39.08
C PHE A 237 0.20 41.56 -38.53
N GLN A 238 0.91 41.82 -37.43
CA GLN A 238 1.10 43.19 -36.91
C GLN A 238 2.53 43.41 -36.38
N THR A 239 3.49 43.50 -37.28
CA THR A 239 4.77 44.18 -36.98
C THR A 239 4.75 45.59 -37.55
N GLN A 240 4.02 46.48 -36.86
CA GLN A 240 4.37 47.90 -36.82
C GLN A 240 4.71 48.24 -35.37
N GLU A 241 6.00 48.53 -35.17
CA GLU A 241 6.63 49.28 -34.08
C GLU A 241 5.77 49.58 -32.85
N HIS A 242 5.65 48.62 -31.93
CA HIS A 242 5.50 48.97 -30.52
C HIS A 242 6.13 47.86 -29.67
N GLN A 243 7.29 48.15 -29.10
CA GLN A 243 7.87 47.29 -28.07
C GLN A 243 6.90 47.23 -26.87
N PRO A 244 6.56 46.05 -26.35
CA PRO A 244 5.70 45.96 -25.17
C PRO A 244 6.45 46.54 -23.96
N ALA A 245 5.74 47.36 -23.17
CA ALA A 245 6.27 47.89 -21.93
C ALA A 245 6.64 46.73 -20.98
N MET A 246 7.86 46.75 -20.44
CA MET A 246 8.30 45.73 -19.46
C MET A 246 7.33 45.70 -18.28
N ASN A 247 6.74 44.52 -18.04
CA ASN A 247 5.81 44.33 -16.93
C ASN A 247 6.62 44.19 -15.62
N VAL A 248 6.61 45.25 -14.81
CA VAL A 248 7.46 45.45 -13.62
C VAL A 248 7.07 44.54 -12.42
N HIS A 249 6.09 43.66 -12.58
CA HIS A 249 5.49 42.91 -11.45
C HIS A 249 6.18 41.58 -11.09
N HIS A 250 7.24 41.17 -11.79
CA HIS A 250 7.99 39.92 -11.48
C HIS A 250 9.46 40.15 -11.10
N ILE A 251 9.78 41.33 -10.59
CA ILE A 251 11.13 41.63 -10.09
C ILE A 251 11.25 41.05 -8.68
N ALA A 252 12.25 40.17 -8.46
CA ALA A 252 12.55 39.63 -7.14
C ALA A 252 12.74 40.77 -6.11
N PRO A 253 12.23 40.65 -4.86
CA PRO A 253 12.15 41.75 -3.88
C PRO A 253 13.51 42.37 -3.47
N ASN A 254 14.60 41.75 -3.88
CA ASN A 254 15.99 42.11 -3.64
C ASN A 254 16.66 42.82 -4.84
N VAL A 255 15.95 43.07 -5.93
CA VAL A 255 16.45 43.82 -7.09
C VAL A 255 15.77 45.19 -7.13
N ARG A 256 16.41 46.20 -6.54
CA ARG A 256 16.03 47.60 -6.79
C ARG A 256 16.56 48.00 -8.18
N CYS A 257 15.68 48.04 -9.18
CA CYS A 257 16.02 48.62 -10.47
C CYS A 257 16.21 50.14 -10.32
N LEU A 258 17.46 50.61 -10.44
CA LEU A 258 17.76 52.00 -10.74
C LEU A 258 17.68 52.14 -12.26
N THR A 259 16.56 52.64 -12.78
CA THR A 259 16.54 53.15 -14.16
C THR A 259 16.93 54.62 -14.08
N SER A 260 18.16 54.97 -14.49
CA SER A 260 18.41 56.35 -14.89
C SER A 260 17.96 56.49 -16.33
N LYS A 261 17.06 57.45 -16.57
CA LYS A 261 17.03 58.06 -17.89
C LYS A 261 18.38 58.76 -18.07
N GLU A 262 18.98 58.47 -19.21
CA GLU A 262 20.05 59.20 -19.86
C GLU A 262 21.51 58.92 -19.42
N ASN A 263 22.31 58.75 -20.46
CA ASN A 263 23.77 58.77 -20.58
C ASN A 263 24.51 57.44 -20.35
N ASN A 264 24.80 56.79 -21.49
CA ASN A 264 25.85 55.79 -21.64
C ASN A 264 27.18 56.36 -21.13
N ASN A 265 27.81 55.66 -20.19
CA ASN A 265 29.13 55.91 -19.56
C ASN A 265 29.13 56.64 -18.20
N ALA A 266 28.34 56.19 -17.24
CA ALA A 266 28.59 56.50 -15.83
C ALA A 266 29.09 55.25 -15.08
N CYS A 267 30.40 55.21 -14.79
CA CYS A 267 30.93 54.37 -13.72
C CYS A 267 30.40 54.94 -12.39
N PHE A 268 29.59 54.16 -11.67
CA PHE A 268 28.96 54.59 -10.42
C PHE A 268 30.02 54.78 -9.32
N MET A 269 30.32 56.03 -8.99
CA MET A 269 31.16 56.40 -7.86
C MET A 269 30.27 56.60 -6.63
N PHE A 270 30.44 55.77 -5.60
CA PHE A 270 29.86 56.04 -4.28
C PHE A 270 30.83 56.91 -3.47
N LYS A 271 30.33 57.99 -2.89
CA LYS A 271 31.02 58.75 -1.84
C LYS A 271 30.49 58.28 -0.49
N ASP A 272 31.37 57.69 0.32
CA ASP A 272 31.06 57.43 1.73
C ASP A 272 30.92 58.76 2.48
N ILE A 273 29.78 58.95 3.16
CA ILE A 273 29.43 60.18 3.87
C ILE A 273 30.39 60.47 5.04
N ASN A 274 31.11 59.46 5.54
CA ASN A 274 31.93 59.58 6.75
C ASN A 274 33.43 59.83 6.49
N THR A 275 33.97 59.54 5.29
CA THR A 275 35.43 59.56 5.05
C THR A 275 35.86 60.28 3.77
N GLY A 276 34.93 60.67 2.90
CA GLY A 276 35.21 61.55 1.75
C GLY A 276 36.13 60.98 0.65
N LYS A 277 36.61 59.74 0.79
CA LYS A 277 37.38 59.02 -0.24
C LYS A 277 36.46 58.04 -0.97
N GLY A 278 36.45 58.11 -2.30
CA GLY A 278 35.64 57.23 -3.15
C GLY A 278 36.21 55.81 -3.15
N ILE A 279 35.36 54.82 -2.88
CA ILE A 279 35.69 53.40 -2.99
C ILE A 279 35.09 52.88 -4.29
N THR A 280 35.94 52.49 -5.24
CA THR A 280 35.53 51.72 -6.42
C THR A 280 35.35 50.26 -6.03
N ILE A 281 34.10 49.82 -5.87
CA ILE A 281 33.78 48.41 -5.65
C ILE A 281 33.43 47.80 -7.01
N ASN A 282 34.26 46.88 -7.51
CA ASN A 282 33.99 46.09 -8.71
C ASN A 282 32.85 45.08 -8.43
N HIS A 283 31.62 45.58 -8.34
CA HIS A 283 30.42 44.77 -8.11
C HIS A 283 29.94 44.01 -9.36
N ARG A 284 30.53 44.28 -10.54
CA ARG A 284 30.07 43.72 -11.82
C ARG A 284 30.07 42.19 -11.84
N GLU A 285 31.11 41.55 -11.31
CA GLU A 285 31.21 40.09 -11.25
C GLU A 285 30.19 39.46 -10.29
N GLN A 286 29.91 40.12 -9.15
CA GLN A 286 28.91 39.66 -8.18
C GLN A 286 27.47 39.83 -8.68
N PHE A 287 27.22 40.78 -9.58
CA PHE A 287 25.93 40.93 -10.25
C PHE A 287 25.76 39.91 -11.38
N TYR A 288 26.81 39.64 -12.15
CA TYR A 288 26.77 38.63 -13.22
C TYR A 288 26.42 37.24 -12.72
N SER A 289 26.89 36.82 -11.53
CA SER A 289 26.54 35.51 -10.97
C SER A 289 25.08 35.38 -10.54
N LYS A 290 24.34 36.49 -10.45
CA LYS A 290 22.93 36.53 -10.02
C LYS A 290 21.94 36.72 -11.17
N VAL A 291 22.42 37.05 -12.37
CA VAL A 291 21.62 37.13 -13.58
C VAL A 291 21.99 35.96 -14.48
N PHE A 292 21.01 35.31 -15.11
CA PHE A 292 21.19 34.06 -15.89
C PHE A 292 21.46 32.78 -15.07
N GLY A 293 21.02 32.73 -13.80
CA GLY A 293 20.96 31.49 -13.03
C GLY A 293 19.68 30.67 -13.30
N PRO A 294 19.66 29.35 -13.00
CA PRO A 294 18.44 28.53 -13.06
C PRO A 294 17.32 29.09 -12.17
N SER A 295 16.06 28.93 -12.57
CA SER A 295 14.88 29.42 -11.82
C SER A 295 14.57 28.64 -10.54
N HIS A 296 15.40 27.67 -10.16
CA HIS A 296 15.23 26.80 -8.99
C HIS A 296 16.54 26.72 -8.20
N THR A 297 16.43 26.44 -6.91
CA THR A 297 17.58 26.24 -6.03
C THR A 297 18.32 24.97 -6.43
N LEU A 298 19.57 25.11 -6.84
CA LEU A 298 20.43 23.96 -7.12
C LEU A 298 20.88 23.30 -5.80
N PRO A 299 21.07 21.97 -5.78
CA PRO A 299 21.69 21.29 -4.66
C PRO A 299 23.05 21.89 -4.34
N THR A 300 23.28 22.23 -3.08
CA THR A 300 24.55 22.76 -2.58
C THR A 300 25.54 21.66 -2.20
N ILE A 301 25.08 20.41 -2.12
CA ILE A 301 25.85 19.24 -1.74
C ILE A 301 26.04 18.32 -2.94
N SER A 302 27.17 17.63 -3.00
CA SER A 302 27.39 16.61 -4.02
C SER A 302 26.61 15.34 -3.71
N ILE A 303 26.39 14.50 -4.73
CA ILE A 303 25.69 13.20 -4.56
C ILE A 303 26.46 12.29 -3.59
N ALA A 304 27.79 12.30 -3.64
CA ALA A 304 28.63 11.53 -2.74
C ALA A 304 28.53 12.03 -1.29
N GLU A 305 28.55 13.35 -1.09
CA GLU A 305 28.38 13.98 0.21
C GLU A 305 26.99 13.71 0.81
N ALA A 306 25.95 13.67 -0.04
CA ALA A 306 24.62 13.26 0.37
C ALA A 306 24.58 11.79 0.85
N ALA A 307 25.24 10.89 0.13
CA ALA A 307 25.32 9.47 0.50
C ALA A 307 26.09 9.28 1.83
N ASP A 308 27.17 10.03 2.05
CA ASP A 308 27.94 9.99 3.30
C ASP A 308 27.10 10.49 4.49
N MET A 309 26.28 11.53 4.27
CA MET A 309 25.35 12.02 5.30
C MET A 309 24.26 11.00 5.63
N GLU A 310 23.66 10.36 4.62
CA GLU A 310 22.63 9.33 4.82
C GLU A 310 23.19 8.11 5.57
N LEU A 311 24.40 7.67 5.22
CA LEU A 311 25.07 6.57 5.93
C LEU A 311 25.39 6.93 7.38
N LYS A 312 25.82 8.17 7.64
CA LYS A 312 26.07 8.65 8.99
C LYS A 312 24.80 8.73 9.82
N GLU A 313 23.71 9.23 9.23
CA GLU A 313 22.41 9.31 9.90
C GLU A 313 21.86 7.91 10.22
N ALA A 314 21.98 6.95 9.30
CA ALA A 314 21.58 5.57 9.54
C ALA A 314 22.34 4.94 10.72
N LEU A 315 23.66 5.16 10.81
CA LEU A 315 24.47 4.69 11.94
C LEU A 315 24.09 5.38 13.26
N GLU A 316 23.74 6.66 13.25
CA GLU A 316 23.27 7.40 14.43
C GLU A 316 21.86 6.94 14.87
N GLN A 317 20.98 6.63 13.92
CA GLN A 317 19.67 6.03 14.19
C GLN A 317 19.81 4.62 14.79
N GLU A 318 20.73 3.80 14.27
CA GLU A 318 20.99 2.47 14.84
C GLU A 318 21.54 2.57 16.28
N LYS A 319 22.50 3.46 16.53
CA LYS A 319 23.04 3.74 17.87
C LYS A 319 21.97 4.24 18.83
N SER A 320 21.14 5.20 18.42
CA SER A 320 20.06 5.70 19.27
C SER A 320 18.99 4.63 19.54
N SER A 321 18.66 3.79 18.56
CA SER A 321 17.71 2.69 18.72
C SER A 321 18.23 1.59 19.65
N SER A 322 19.52 1.24 19.56
CA SER A 322 20.17 0.26 20.44
C SER A 322 20.28 0.77 21.88
N ILE A 323 20.64 2.03 22.09
CA ILE A 323 20.63 2.68 23.41
C ILE A 323 19.20 2.70 23.99
N ALA A 324 18.18 2.97 23.18
CA ALA A 324 16.79 2.94 23.62
C ALA A 324 16.34 1.51 24.01
N ARG A 325 16.79 0.48 23.29
CA ARG A 325 16.54 -0.93 23.64
C ARG A 325 17.21 -1.29 24.97
N GLN A 326 18.49 -0.96 25.16
CA GLN A 326 19.21 -1.21 26.41
C GLN A 326 18.53 -0.53 27.61
N LYS A 327 18.15 0.74 27.49
CA LYS A 327 17.43 1.45 28.57
C LYS A 327 16.06 0.84 28.89
N LYS A 328 15.38 0.28 27.87
CA LYS A 328 14.11 -0.41 28.08
C LYS A 328 14.33 -1.74 28.81
N GLU A 329 15.32 -2.51 28.41
CA GLU A 329 15.72 -3.77 29.06
C GLU A 329 16.11 -3.54 30.53
N GLU A 330 16.89 -2.50 30.84
CA GLU A 330 17.22 -2.11 32.21
C GLU A 330 15.96 -1.74 33.02
N ARG A 331 15.02 -1.00 32.43
CA ARG A 331 13.77 -0.61 33.09
C ARG A 331 12.89 -1.82 33.38
N ASP A 332 12.78 -2.73 32.42
CA ASP A 332 11.97 -3.94 32.53
C ASP A 332 12.59 -4.90 33.57
N GLN A 333 13.92 -4.98 33.69
CA GLN A 333 14.61 -5.71 34.76
C GLN A 333 14.34 -5.11 36.15
N ILE A 334 14.42 -3.78 36.29
CA ILE A 334 14.13 -3.11 37.58
C ILE A 334 12.66 -3.32 38.00
N LEU A 335 11.73 -3.37 37.05
CA LEU A 335 10.31 -3.65 37.33
C LEU A 335 10.11 -5.11 37.76
N HIS A 336 10.75 -6.06 37.06
CA HIS A 336 10.68 -7.48 37.40
C HIS A 336 11.24 -7.77 38.81
N ASP A 337 12.36 -7.14 39.19
CA ASP A 337 12.94 -7.29 40.53
C ASP A 337 12.08 -6.67 41.64
N LYS A 338 11.26 -5.65 41.34
CA LYS A 338 10.28 -5.10 42.30
C LYS A 338 9.05 -5.97 42.44
N GLU A 339 8.54 -6.50 41.32
CA GLU A 339 7.33 -7.34 41.29
C GLU A 339 7.55 -8.72 41.93
N TYR A 340 8.80 -9.18 42.06
CA TYR A 340 9.18 -10.43 42.74
C TYR A 340 9.78 -10.25 44.14
N SER A 341 9.58 -9.10 44.80
CA SER A 341 9.88 -9.02 46.23
C SER A 341 8.85 -9.83 47.01
N LYS A 342 9.26 -10.98 47.56
CA LYS A 342 8.42 -11.88 48.38
C LYS A 342 7.67 -11.17 49.52
N GLU A 343 8.15 -10.00 49.93
CA GLU A 343 7.57 -9.21 51.02
C GLU A 343 6.19 -8.61 50.64
N GLU A 344 5.96 -8.21 49.39
CA GLU A 344 4.65 -7.60 48.99
C GLU A 344 3.55 -8.66 48.79
N GLU A 345 3.89 -9.85 48.28
CA GLU A 345 2.93 -10.96 48.15
C GLU A 345 2.43 -11.45 49.52
N GLU A 346 3.32 -11.53 50.53
CA GLU A 346 2.95 -11.93 51.89
C GLU A 346 2.01 -10.91 52.55
N ASP A 347 2.24 -9.61 52.31
CA ASP A 347 1.40 -8.53 52.83
C ASP A 347 0.00 -8.53 52.19
N GLU A 348 -0.11 -8.78 50.88
CA GLU A 348 -1.42 -8.91 50.22
C GLU A 348 -2.20 -10.13 50.72
N ILE A 349 -1.55 -11.28 50.89
CA ILE A 349 -2.19 -12.50 51.41
C ILE A 349 -2.69 -12.27 52.84
N LYS A 350 -1.91 -11.57 53.66
CA LYS A 350 -2.28 -11.24 55.04
C LYS A 350 -3.45 -10.25 55.10
N ALA A 351 -3.48 -9.26 54.20
CA ALA A 351 -4.59 -8.32 54.11
C ALA A 351 -5.91 -9.01 53.71
N ARG A 352 -5.88 -9.89 52.70
CA ARG A 352 -7.06 -10.68 52.29
C ARG A 352 -7.54 -11.60 53.41
N SER A 353 -6.61 -12.27 54.10
CA SER A 353 -6.94 -13.16 55.23
C SER A 353 -7.58 -12.40 56.40
N TRP A 354 -7.22 -11.14 56.59
CA TRP A 354 -7.81 -10.29 57.62
C TRP A 354 -9.24 -9.86 57.26
N ASP A 355 -9.50 -9.53 55.99
CA ASP A 355 -10.84 -9.18 55.49
C ASP A 355 -11.81 -10.38 55.61
N ASP A 356 -11.39 -11.56 55.17
CA ASP A 356 -12.19 -12.79 55.29
C ASP A 356 -12.59 -13.09 56.75
N TRP A 357 -11.66 -12.87 57.69
CA TRP A 357 -11.95 -13.04 59.11
C TRP A 357 -12.98 -12.02 59.62
N LYS A 358 -12.93 -10.77 59.15
CA LYS A 358 -13.88 -9.72 59.54
C LYS A 358 -15.30 -10.02 59.06
N ASP A 359 -15.43 -10.55 57.85
CA ASP A 359 -16.71 -10.93 57.28
C ASP A 359 -17.33 -12.15 57.97
N LEU A 360 -16.50 -13.12 58.37
CA LEU A 360 -16.94 -14.29 59.15
C LEU A 360 -17.25 -13.94 60.62
N ASN A 361 -16.77 -12.80 61.12
CA ASN A 361 -16.97 -12.35 62.50
C ASN A 361 -17.67 -10.97 62.55
N PRO A 362 -18.92 -10.86 62.08
CA PRO A 362 -19.65 -9.62 62.11
C PRO A 362 -19.83 -9.15 63.55
N LYS A 363 -19.47 -7.89 63.81
CA LYS A 363 -19.62 -7.26 65.13
C LYS A 363 -21.08 -7.36 65.58
N GLY A 364 -21.33 -7.96 66.74
CA GLY A 364 -22.67 -8.03 67.34
C GLY A 364 -23.35 -9.41 67.34
N HIS A 365 -22.69 -10.48 66.83
CA HIS A 365 -23.25 -11.84 66.82
C HIS A 365 -23.54 -12.44 68.22
N GLY A 366 -23.13 -11.77 69.30
CA GLY A 366 -23.16 -12.30 70.67
C GLY A 366 -24.19 -11.67 71.62
N ASN A 367 -25.09 -10.80 71.17
CA ASN A 367 -26.11 -10.21 72.06
C ASN A 367 -27.44 -9.85 71.38
N THR A 368 -28.02 -10.79 70.61
CA THR A 368 -29.36 -10.62 70.00
C THR A 368 -30.44 -11.47 70.68
N ILE A 369 -30.11 -12.20 71.75
CA ILE A 369 -31.06 -12.99 72.53
C ILE A 369 -31.17 -12.40 73.95
N GLY A 370 -32.23 -11.61 74.18
CA GLY A 370 -32.66 -11.24 75.54
C GLY A 370 -32.82 -9.75 75.84
N ASN A 371 -33.85 -9.11 75.29
CA ASN A 371 -34.66 -8.19 76.10
C ASN A 371 -36.12 -8.25 75.63
N ARG A 372 -36.80 -9.34 76.03
CA ARG A 372 -38.27 -9.38 76.13
C ARG A 372 -38.56 -9.27 77.63
N GLY A 373 -38.98 -8.09 78.07
CA GLY A 373 -39.25 -7.75 79.46
C GLY A 373 -39.37 -6.24 79.59
#